data_AF-A0A6J0V6T9-F1
#
_entry.id   AF-A0A6J0V6T9-F1
#
_cell.length_a   1.000
_cell.length_b   1.000
_cell.length_c   1.000
_cell.angle_alpha   90.00
_cell.angle_beta   90.00
_cell.angle_gamma   90.00
#
_symmetry.space_group_name_H-M   'P 1'
#
loop_
_entity.id
_entity.type
_entity.pdbx_description
1 polymer ?
#
loop_
_entity_poly.entity_id
_entity_poly.type
_entity_poly.pdbx_seq_one_letter_code
_entity_poly.pdbx_strand_id
1 'polypeptide(L)'
;MARRRVTASAALSRRQEQALGCSLRLVRELGPTAFVLREEGPPPAARAAEHRVFLGNPHKCSCAVFVNEKDLCKHICWLLLKKFKLPRDHEYALQLGLVESEINYMLQGLQVTSQPRETINSAKELQIADDGYIAQKEIDTEDVCPICQDTLLKKMLPVTYCRFGCGNNIHIVCMKIWTDHQKELEKDSLVKCPLCREDFAPLKLILEEFRNCKRLVTVAEKQHLDKHLGIPCNNCRVCPIEGNCYKCTDCSEYHLCHGCFRSFCHPSHNFAFREG
;
A
#
# COMPACT_ATOMS: atom_id res chain seq x y z
N MET A 1 -37.73 3.15 8.13
CA MET A 1 -37.51 4.54 7.67
C MET A 1 -36.37 4.55 6.67
N ALA A 2 -36.45 5.33 5.59
CA ALA A 2 -35.37 5.40 4.60
C ALA A 2 -34.19 6.21 5.18
N ARG A 3 -32.98 5.62 5.22
CA ARG A 3 -31.76 6.37 5.52
C ARG A 3 -31.54 7.41 4.42
N ARG A 4 -31.51 8.71 4.76
CA ARG A 4 -31.01 9.74 3.84
C ARG A 4 -29.57 9.38 3.47
N ARG A 5 -29.26 9.23 2.17
CA ARG A 5 -27.88 9.16 1.70
C ARG A 5 -27.22 10.50 2.03
N VAL A 6 -26.32 10.52 3.00
CA VAL A 6 -25.49 11.69 3.30
C VAL A 6 -24.45 11.78 2.17
N THR A 7 -24.53 12.83 1.37
CA THR A 7 -23.60 13.05 0.25
C THR A 7 -22.45 13.94 0.68
N ALA A 8 -21.21 13.54 0.38
CA ALA A 8 -20.03 14.36 0.61
C ALA A 8 -20.17 15.76 -0.01
N SER A 9 -19.67 16.79 0.70
CA SER A 9 -19.59 18.14 0.13
C SER A 9 -18.59 18.17 -1.03
N ALA A 10 -18.75 19.09 -1.99
CA ALA A 10 -17.83 19.21 -3.12
C ALA A 10 -16.38 19.52 -2.67
N ALA A 11 -16.18 20.13 -1.49
CA ALA A 11 -14.86 20.29 -0.88
C ALA A 11 -14.32 18.96 -0.35
N LEU A 12 -15.13 18.23 0.43
CA LEU A 12 -14.76 16.92 0.97
C LEU A 12 -14.43 15.91 -0.14
N SER A 13 -15.24 15.83 -1.20
CA SER A 13 -15.01 14.93 -2.34
C SER A 13 -13.63 15.14 -2.97
N ARG A 14 -13.22 16.40 -3.16
CA ARG A 14 -11.87 16.73 -3.65
C ARG A 14 -10.76 16.34 -2.66
N ARG A 15 -10.97 16.50 -1.35
CA ARG A 15 -9.98 16.08 -0.32
C ARG A 15 -9.90 14.55 -0.20
N GLN A 16 -10.99 13.81 -0.41
CA GLN A 16 -11.01 12.36 -0.56
C GLN A 16 -10.25 11.91 -1.81
N GLU A 17 -10.46 12.56 -2.96
CA GLU A 17 -9.72 12.28 -4.21
C GLU A 17 -8.23 12.56 -4.07
N GLN A 18 -7.85 13.68 -3.43
CA GLN A 18 -6.45 13.95 -3.07
C GLN A 18 -5.85 12.84 -2.19
N ALA A 19 -6.59 12.33 -1.20
CA ALA A 19 -6.14 11.25 -0.34
C ALA A 19 -5.99 9.91 -1.08
N LEU A 20 -6.86 9.62 -2.06
CA LEU A 20 -6.76 8.44 -2.90
C LEU A 20 -5.62 8.54 -3.92
N GLY A 21 -5.41 9.73 -4.50
CA GLY A 21 -4.33 9.98 -5.46
C GLY A 21 -2.93 10.18 -4.87
N CYS A 22 -2.80 10.53 -3.58
CA CYS A 22 -1.49 10.79 -2.98
C CYS A 22 -0.82 9.56 -2.34
N SER A 23 0.51 9.57 -2.39
CA SER A 23 1.39 8.73 -1.57
C SER A 23 1.64 9.41 -0.23
N LEU A 24 0.94 8.93 0.80
CA LEU A 24 1.19 9.25 2.20
C LEU A 24 1.75 7.99 2.87
N ARG A 25 2.89 8.12 3.54
CA ARG A 25 3.50 7.07 4.34
C ARG A 25 3.13 7.27 5.81
N LEU A 26 2.66 6.20 6.44
CA LEU A 26 2.52 6.13 7.90
C LEU A 26 3.93 6.00 8.51
N VAL A 27 4.33 6.98 9.31
CA VAL A 27 5.65 7.04 9.95
C VAL A 27 5.62 6.35 11.32
N ARG A 28 4.55 6.56 12.08
CA ARG A 28 4.39 6.02 13.44
C ARG A 28 2.92 6.00 13.87
N GLU A 29 2.54 4.96 14.59
CA GLU A 29 1.32 4.94 15.40
C GLU A 29 1.66 5.35 16.84
N LEU A 30 0.86 6.23 17.43
CA LEU A 30 1.00 6.74 18.81
C LEU A 30 -0.07 6.14 19.75
N GLY A 31 -1.00 5.37 19.20
CA GLY A 31 -2.16 4.76 19.86
C GLY A 31 -3.16 4.29 18.80
N PRO A 32 -4.25 3.60 19.19
CA PRO A 32 -5.20 3.00 18.24
C PRO A 32 -5.86 4.02 17.30
N THR A 33 -5.89 5.30 17.68
CA THR A 33 -6.50 6.38 16.91
C THR A 33 -5.54 7.54 16.58
N ALA A 34 -4.25 7.41 16.90
CA ALA A 34 -3.29 8.50 16.85
C ALA A 34 -2.10 8.16 15.94
N PHE A 35 -1.84 8.99 14.93
CA PHE A 35 -0.96 8.65 13.81
C PHE A 35 -0.05 9.80 13.41
N VAL A 36 1.09 9.47 12.81
CA VAL A 36 2.03 10.41 12.20
C VAL A 36 2.22 10.04 10.74
N LEU A 37 1.81 10.92 9.83
CA LEU A 37 1.94 10.73 8.38
C LEU A 37 3.02 11.65 7.79
N ARG A 38 3.61 11.24 6.66
CA ARG A 38 4.51 12.06 5.84
C ARG A 38 4.17 11.86 4.36
N GLU A 39 4.23 12.93 3.58
CA GLU A 39 4.00 12.87 2.12
C GLU A 39 5.24 12.37 1.39
N GLU A 40 5.05 11.58 0.34
CA GLU A 40 6.10 10.90 -0.42
C GLU A 40 6.08 11.36 -1.88
N GLY A 41 7.24 11.77 -2.39
CA GLY A 41 7.39 12.32 -3.74
C GLY A 41 8.80 12.88 -3.97
N PRO A 42 9.12 13.30 -5.21
CA PRO A 42 10.44 13.84 -5.56
C PRO A 42 10.75 15.13 -4.79
N PRO A 43 12.04 15.49 -4.58
CA PRO A 43 12.41 16.77 -3.97
C PRO A 43 11.72 17.94 -4.68
N PRO A 44 11.07 18.88 -3.97
CA PRO A 44 11.20 19.14 -2.53
C PRO A 44 10.32 18.30 -1.58
N ALA A 45 9.42 17.44 -2.07
CA ALA A 45 8.47 16.71 -1.21
C ALA A 45 9.14 15.75 -0.21
N ALA A 46 10.37 15.29 -0.47
CA ALA A 46 11.19 14.56 0.51
C ALA A 46 11.48 15.32 1.83
N ARG A 47 11.27 16.65 1.86
CA ARG A 47 11.32 17.50 3.07
C ARG A 47 9.94 17.76 3.70
N ALA A 48 8.87 17.07 3.27
CA ALA A 48 7.52 17.27 3.80
C ALA A 48 7.46 17.08 5.32
N ALA A 49 6.71 17.96 5.98
CA ALA A 49 6.52 17.93 7.42
C ALA A 49 5.76 16.67 7.87
N GLU A 50 6.03 16.22 9.10
CA GLU A 50 5.23 15.18 9.73
C GLU A 50 3.88 15.75 10.20
N HIS A 51 2.80 15.20 9.66
CA HIS A 51 1.44 15.56 10.05
C HIS A 51 0.92 14.58 11.11
N ARG A 52 0.71 15.09 12.32
CA ARG A 52 0.05 14.33 13.39
C ARG A 52 -1.46 14.36 13.15
N VAL A 53 -2.11 13.21 13.30
CA VAL A 53 -3.55 13.04 13.08
C VAL A 53 -4.14 12.22 14.23
N PHE A 54 -5.31 12.62 14.71
CA PHE A 54 -6.04 11.96 15.78
C PHE A 54 -7.50 11.75 15.36
N LEU A 55 -7.98 10.50 15.42
CA LEU A 55 -9.35 10.14 15.13
C LEU A 55 -10.14 10.00 16.44
N GLY A 56 -10.98 10.99 16.74
CA GLY A 56 -11.94 10.96 17.83
C GLY A 56 -13.08 11.94 17.56
N ASN A 57 -13.72 12.46 18.59
CA ASN A 57 -14.73 13.52 18.44
C ASN A 57 -14.22 14.87 19.02
N PRO A 58 -13.95 15.90 18.20
CA PRO A 58 -13.78 15.86 16.74
C PRO A 58 -12.45 15.20 16.33
N HIS A 59 -12.31 14.86 15.05
CA HIS A 59 -11.01 14.54 14.46
C HIS A 59 -10.06 15.76 14.51
N LYS A 60 -8.75 15.54 14.57
CA LYS A 60 -7.73 16.62 14.65
C LYS A 60 -6.53 16.32 13.77
N CYS A 61 -6.00 17.31 13.06
CA CYS A 61 -4.77 17.17 12.28
C CYS A 61 -3.87 18.41 12.39
N SER A 62 -2.54 18.22 12.42
CA SER A 62 -1.54 19.30 12.47
C SER A 62 -1.14 19.87 11.10
N CYS A 63 -2.00 19.77 10.07
CA CYS A 63 -1.76 20.37 8.76
C CYS A 63 -2.49 21.72 8.62
N ALA A 64 -1.94 22.65 7.84
CA ALA A 64 -2.49 24.00 7.69
C ALA A 64 -3.95 24.01 7.16
N VAL A 65 -4.30 23.08 6.27
CA VAL A 65 -5.68 22.86 5.76
C VAL A 65 -6.65 22.63 6.91
N PHE A 66 -6.33 21.71 7.83
CA PHE A 66 -7.18 21.43 8.98
C PHE A 66 -7.24 22.60 9.98
N VAL A 67 -6.09 23.25 10.24
CA VAL A 67 -6.02 24.38 11.18
C VAL A 67 -6.89 25.56 10.71
N ASN A 68 -6.91 25.82 9.40
CA ASN A 68 -7.69 26.91 8.80
C ASN A 68 -9.16 26.54 8.62
N GLU A 69 -9.46 25.38 8.02
CA GLU A 69 -10.82 25.02 7.59
C GLU A 69 -11.62 24.26 8.65
N LYS A 70 -10.96 23.67 9.67
CA LYS A 70 -11.55 22.84 10.74
C LYS A 70 -12.42 21.67 10.24
N ASP A 71 -12.12 21.22 9.03
CA ASP A 71 -12.86 20.20 8.26
C ASP A 71 -11.90 19.07 7.83
N LEU A 72 -12.44 17.92 7.42
CA LEU A 72 -11.72 16.69 7.09
C LEU A 72 -10.65 16.93 6.01
N CYS A 73 -9.40 17.12 6.41
CA CYS A 73 -8.28 17.31 5.50
C CYS A 73 -7.89 16.01 4.78
N LYS A 74 -7.06 16.11 3.73
CA LYS A 74 -6.57 14.93 2.97
C LYS A 74 -5.89 13.88 3.86
N HIS A 75 -5.25 14.26 4.97
CA HIS A 75 -4.60 13.35 5.91
C HIS A 75 -5.59 12.53 6.74
N ILE A 76 -6.71 13.13 7.16
CA ILE A 76 -7.81 12.44 7.84
C ILE A 76 -8.54 11.54 6.84
N CYS A 77 -8.85 12.06 5.65
CA CYS A 77 -9.45 11.28 4.56
C CYS A 77 -8.57 10.06 4.19
N TRP A 78 -7.24 10.20 4.18
CA TRP A 78 -6.34 9.09 3.89
C TRP A 78 -6.41 7.98 4.95
N LEU A 79 -6.49 8.33 6.23
CA LEU A 79 -6.67 7.32 7.28
C LEU A 79 -8.00 6.58 7.10
N LEU A 80 -9.10 7.33 6.98
CA LEU A 80 -10.45 6.75 6.86
C LEU A 80 -10.58 5.85 5.62
N LEU A 81 -10.12 6.32 4.45
CA LEU A 81 -10.28 5.61 3.18
C LEU A 81 -9.22 4.54 2.87
N LYS A 82 -7.95 4.72 3.29
CA LYS A 82 -6.84 3.79 2.98
C LYS A 82 -6.42 2.91 4.16
N LYS A 83 -6.28 3.45 5.38
CA LYS A 83 -5.93 2.63 6.57
C LYS A 83 -7.13 1.87 7.13
N PHE A 84 -8.28 2.53 7.26
CA PHE A 84 -9.52 1.95 7.79
C PHE A 84 -10.48 1.47 6.70
N LYS A 85 -10.10 1.61 5.42
CA LYS A 85 -10.76 1.06 4.23
C LYS A 85 -12.26 1.39 4.09
N LEU A 86 -12.69 2.51 4.67
CA LEU A 86 -14.08 2.96 4.60
C LEU A 86 -14.40 3.40 3.15
N PRO A 87 -15.57 3.01 2.59
CA PRO A 87 -16.07 3.59 1.34
C PRO A 87 -16.21 5.12 1.39
N ARG A 88 -16.09 5.80 0.25
CA ARG A 88 -16.18 7.27 0.14
C ARG A 88 -17.51 7.85 0.64
N ASP A 89 -18.57 7.06 0.51
CA ASP A 89 -19.95 7.33 0.89
C ASP A 89 -20.35 6.70 2.24
N HIS A 90 -19.42 6.04 2.93
CA HIS A 90 -19.64 5.53 4.28
C HIS A 90 -19.81 6.69 5.27
N GLU A 91 -20.77 6.60 6.18
CA GLU A 91 -21.14 7.66 7.13
C GLU A 91 -19.91 8.18 7.91
N TYR A 92 -19.05 7.27 8.37
CA TYR A 92 -17.82 7.58 9.10
C TYR A 92 -16.73 8.29 8.25
N ALA A 93 -16.80 8.20 6.92
CA ALA A 93 -15.90 8.93 6.01
C ALA A 93 -16.40 10.37 5.72
N LEU A 94 -17.54 10.76 6.31
CA LEU A 94 -18.21 12.05 6.12
C LEU A 94 -18.37 12.87 7.41
N GLN A 95 -18.31 12.22 8.59
CA GLN A 95 -18.40 12.89 9.89
C GLN A 95 -17.10 13.62 10.28
N LEU A 96 -17.21 14.82 10.86
CA LEU A 96 -16.07 15.61 11.39
C LEU A 96 -15.37 14.96 12.61
N GLY A 97 -15.99 13.92 13.17
CA GLY A 97 -15.54 13.20 14.35
C GLY A 97 -16.39 11.96 14.58
N LEU A 98 -15.80 10.96 15.22
CA LEU A 98 -16.46 9.69 15.54
C LEU A 98 -16.54 9.55 17.05
N VAL A 99 -17.72 9.15 17.56
CA VAL A 99 -17.88 8.84 18.99
C VAL A 99 -17.20 7.50 19.33
N GLU A 100 -17.02 7.22 20.62
CA GLU A 100 -16.24 6.07 21.08
C GLU A 100 -16.76 4.71 20.55
N SER A 101 -18.08 4.54 20.39
CA SER A 101 -18.66 3.34 19.78
C SER A 101 -18.37 3.21 18.28
N GLU A 102 -18.39 4.32 17.53
CA GLU A 102 -18.04 4.36 16.09
C GLU A 102 -16.53 4.13 15.89
N ILE A 103 -15.69 4.72 16.73
CA ILE A 103 -14.25 4.46 16.80
C ILE A 103 -13.99 2.97 17.09
N ASN A 104 -14.66 2.40 18.10
CA ASN A 104 -14.47 0.99 18.45
C ASN A 104 -14.98 0.05 17.34
N TYR A 105 -16.06 0.37 16.64
CA TYR A 105 -16.52 -0.38 15.46
C TYR A 105 -15.51 -0.29 14.30
N MET A 106 -14.99 0.90 14.00
CA MET A 106 -13.96 1.11 12.97
C MET A 106 -12.65 0.37 13.31
N LEU A 107 -12.28 0.28 14.60
CA LEU A 107 -11.15 -0.52 15.08
C LEU A 107 -11.44 -2.02 15.02
N GLN A 108 -12.68 -2.45 15.27
CA GLN A 108 -13.13 -3.84 15.13
C GLN A 108 -13.22 -4.30 13.67
N GLY A 109 -13.36 -3.39 12.70
CA GLY A 109 -13.17 -3.72 11.27
C GLY A 109 -11.79 -4.33 10.97
N LEU A 110 -10.74 -3.88 11.66
CA LEU A 110 -9.39 -4.48 11.61
C LEU A 110 -9.28 -5.79 12.41
N GLN A 111 -10.25 -6.06 13.30
CA GLN A 111 -10.36 -7.31 14.06
C GLN A 111 -11.16 -8.40 13.32
N VAL A 112 -11.94 -8.07 12.27
CA VAL A 112 -12.55 -9.11 11.41
C VAL A 112 -11.47 -9.81 10.55
N THR A 113 -10.45 -9.08 10.11
CA THR A 113 -9.18 -9.65 9.59
C THR A 113 -8.29 -10.28 10.68
N SER A 114 -8.77 -10.34 11.92
CA SER A 114 -8.10 -10.97 13.08
C SER A 114 -9.08 -11.91 13.79
N GLN A 115 -9.64 -12.88 13.03
CA GLN A 115 -10.74 -13.76 13.43
C GLN A 115 -10.80 -14.08 14.94
N PRO A 116 -11.98 -13.91 15.58
CA PRO A 116 -12.19 -14.36 16.95
C PRO A 116 -11.79 -15.83 17.13
N ARG A 117 -11.27 -16.18 18.32
CA ARG A 117 -11.07 -17.58 18.70
C ARG A 117 -12.42 -18.28 18.83
N GLU A 118 -12.88 -18.93 17.76
CA GLU A 118 -13.90 -19.97 17.90
C GLU A 118 -13.27 -21.20 18.55
N THR A 119 -13.77 -21.56 19.74
CA THR A 119 -13.27 -22.69 20.53
C THR A 119 -13.79 -24.02 19.97
N ILE A 120 -13.29 -24.41 18.79
CA ILE A 120 -13.64 -25.69 18.17
C ILE A 120 -12.83 -26.81 18.83
N ASN A 121 -13.44 -27.47 19.81
CA ASN A 121 -12.97 -28.74 20.35
C ASN A 121 -13.18 -29.86 19.32
N SER A 122 -12.16 -30.19 18.53
CA SER A 122 -12.02 -31.50 17.87
C SER A 122 -10.54 -31.75 17.52
N ALA A 123 -10.15 -33.02 17.48
CA ALA A 123 -8.76 -33.44 17.37
C ALA A 123 -8.51 -34.23 16.07
N LYS A 124 -7.22 -34.29 15.65
CA LYS A 124 -6.68 -35.08 14.52
C LYS A 124 -7.18 -34.61 13.12
N GLU A 125 -6.56 -34.91 11.98
CA GLU A 125 -5.21 -35.34 11.54
C GLU A 125 -5.16 -35.11 10.02
N LEU A 126 -4.04 -34.90 9.30
CA LEU A 126 -2.59 -34.86 9.59
C LEU A 126 -2.07 -33.45 9.18
N GLN A 127 -0.80 -33.09 8.89
CA GLN A 127 0.49 -33.77 8.63
C GLN A 127 1.64 -33.03 9.34
N ILE A 128 2.88 -33.52 9.18
CA ILE A 128 4.12 -32.91 9.72
C ILE A 128 5.16 -32.80 8.59
N ALA A 129 5.79 -31.64 8.44
CA ALA A 129 7.08 -31.48 7.77
C ALA A 129 8.19 -31.43 8.84
N ASP A 130 9.35 -32.00 8.53
CA ASP A 130 10.42 -32.32 9.49
C ASP A 130 11.32 -31.12 9.86
N ASP A 131 10.91 -29.90 9.50
CA ASP A 131 11.66 -28.65 9.69
C ASP A 131 11.15 -27.78 10.85
N GLY A 132 10.11 -28.21 11.55
CA GLY A 132 9.58 -27.54 12.75
C GLY A 132 8.82 -26.24 12.46
N TYR A 133 8.50 -25.96 11.20
CA TYR A 133 7.68 -24.82 10.80
C TYR A 133 6.19 -25.15 10.84
N ILE A 134 5.36 -24.15 11.18
CA ILE A 134 3.90 -24.26 11.04
C ILE A 134 3.49 -24.11 9.57
N ALA A 135 2.35 -24.69 9.21
CA ALA A 135 1.82 -24.60 7.86
C ALA A 135 1.58 -23.15 7.42
N GLN A 136 1.96 -22.86 6.17
CA GLN A 136 1.52 -21.66 5.45
C GLN A 136 0.00 -21.72 5.27
N LYS A 137 -0.70 -20.63 5.57
CA LYS A 137 -2.13 -20.51 5.24
C LYS A 137 -2.32 -20.33 3.74
N GLU A 138 -3.43 -20.86 3.24
CA GLU A 138 -3.95 -20.53 1.92
C GLU A 138 -4.17 -19.00 1.77
N ILE A 139 -4.29 -18.53 0.54
CA ILE A 139 -4.39 -17.09 0.23
C ILE A 139 -5.69 -16.86 -0.53
N ASP A 140 -6.62 -16.13 0.09
CA ASP A 140 -7.83 -15.70 -0.58
C ASP A 140 -7.58 -14.53 -1.55
N THR A 141 -8.50 -14.37 -2.50
CA THR A 141 -8.66 -13.15 -3.31
C THR A 141 -8.81 -11.86 -2.51
N GLU A 142 -9.33 -11.91 -1.29
CA GLU A 142 -9.49 -10.73 -0.41
C GLU A 142 -8.33 -10.53 0.59
N ASP A 143 -7.43 -11.51 0.76
CA ASP A 143 -6.35 -11.44 1.75
C ASP A 143 -5.38 -10.28 1.50
N VAL A 144 -4.94 -9.63 2.58
CA VAL A 144 -4.17 -8.38 2.54
C VAL A 144 -2.83 -8.51 3.27
N CYS A 145 -1.77 -7.98 2.65
CA CYS A 145 -0.46 -7.91 3.28
C CYS A 145 -0.51 -6.96 4.49
N PRO A 146 -0.10 -7.37 5.70
CA PRO A 146 -0.24 -6.55 6.91
C PRO A 146 0.63 -5.27 6.92
N ILE A 147 1.65 -5.21 6.05
CA ILE A 147 2.61 -4.09 6.00
C ILE A 147 2.17 -3.00 5.01
N CYS A 148 1.77 -3.37 3.79
CA CYS A 148 1.34 -2.40 2.76
C CYS A 148 -0.19 -2.27 2.64
N GLN A 149 -0.96 -3.17 3.25
CA GLN A 149 -2.43 -3.21 3.28
C GLN A 149 -3.11 -3.44 1.92
N ASP A 150 -2.33 -3.57 0.83
CA ASP A 150 -2.77 -4.09 -0.46
C ASP A 150 -3.13 -5.59 -0.37
N THR A 151 -4.07 -6.01 -1.22
CA THR A 151 -4.38 -7.42 -1.48
C THR A 151 -3.14 -8.19 -1.93
N LEU A 152 -2.91 -9.39 -1.40
CA LEU A 152 -1.72 -10.20 -1.68
C LEU A 152 -1.59 -10.52 -3.17
N LEU A 153 -2.63 -11.08 -3.77
CA LEU A 153 -2.61 -11.54 -5.17
C LEU A 153 -2.59 -10.39 -6.19
N LYS A 154 -3.18 -9.23 -5.86
CA LYS A 154 -3.39 -8.10 -6.80
C LYS A 154 -2.11 -7.53 -7.43
N LYS A 155 -0.98 -7.63 -6.74
CA LYS A 155 0.32 -7.14 -7.24
C LYS A 155 1.20 -8.24 -7.87
N MET A 156 0.76 -9.51 -7.82
CA MET A 156 1.54 -10.71 -8.17
C MET A 156 2.96 -10.78 -7.56
N LEU A 157 3.22 -9.99 -6.51
CA LEU A 157 4.49 -10.02 -5.79
C LEU A 157 4.59 -11.33 -4.98
N PRO A 158 5.70 -12.07 -5.09
CA PRO A 158 5.93 -13.25 -4.26
C PRO A 158 5.75 -12.97 -2.77
N VAL A 159 5.18 -13.95 -2.07
CA VAL A 159 4.87 -13.90 -0.65
C VAL A 159 5.79 -14.83 0.15
N THR A 160 5.94 -14.51 1.43
CA THR A 160 6.51 -15.37 2.47
C THR A 160 5.55 -15.40 3.65
N TYR A 161 5.70 -16.35 4.56
CA TYR A 161 4.75 -16.59 5.64
C TYR A 161 5.44 -16.79 6.99
N CYS A 162 4.66 -16.57 8.05
CA CYS A 162 5.11 -16.71 9.43
C CYS A 162 5.19 -18.20 9.82
N ARG A 163 6.42 -18.69 10.04
CA ARG A 163 6.77 -20.10 10.25
C ARG A 163 6.77 -20.57 11.71
N PHE A 164 6.76 -19.67 12.69
CA PHE A 164 6.70 -20.04 14.13
C PHE A 164 5.53 -19.42 14.89
N GLY A 165 4.64 -18.69 14.22
CA GLY A 165 3.57 -17.91 14.87
C GLY A 165 2.16 -18.14 14.29
N CYS A 166 1.77 -17.39 13.26
CA CYS A 166 0.38 -17.29 12.82
C CYS A 166 0.04 -17.85 11.43
N GLY A 167 1.02 -18.37 10.67
CA GLY A 167 0.84 -18.90 9.32
C GLY A 167 0.48 -17.88 8.24
N ASN A 168 0.22 -16.62 8.61
CA ASN A 168 -0.26 -15.57 7.72
C ASN A 168 0.82 -15.11 6.73
N ASN A 169 0.35 -14.69 5.54
CA ASN A 169 1.14 -14.35 4.38
C ASN A 169 1.50 -12.85 4.30
N ILE A 170 2.70 -12.53 3.81
CA ILE A 170 3.24 -11.17 3.66
C ILE A 170 4.04 -11.09 2.35
N HIS A 171 3.90 -10.01 1.57
CA HIS A 171 4.77 -9.79 0.40
C HIS A 171 6.25 -9.78 0.81
N ILE A 172 7.10 -10.51 0.10
CA ILE A 172 8.53 -10.65 0.48
C ILE A 172 9.26 -9.30 0.47
N VAL A 173 8.90 -8.41 -0.46
CA VAL A 173 9.41 -7.03 -0.54
C VAL A 173 9.08 -6.26 0.75
N CYS A 174 7.86 -6.41 1.26
CA CYS A 174 7.43 -5.76 2.49
C CYS A 174 8.12 -6.37 3.72
N MET A 175 8.31 -7.69 3.76
CA MET A 175 9.05 -8.35 4.85
C MET A 175 10.53 -7.91 4.89
N LYS A 176 11.15 -7.66 3.72
CA LYS A 176 12.48 -7.04 3.63
C LYS A 176 12.50 -5.61 4.18
N ILE A 177 11.50 -4.78 3.84
CA ILE A 177 11.37 -3.42 4.39
C ILE A 177 11.17 -3.47 5.91
N TRP A 178 10.51 -4.49 6.45
CA TRP A 178 10.38 -4.71 7.89
C TRP A 178 11.72 -5.06 8.55
N THR A 179 12.52 -5.96 7.97
CA THR A 179 13.88 -6.27 8.50
C THR A 179 14.79 -5.05 8.52
N ASP A 180 14.73 -4.18 7.52
CA ASP A 180 15.62 -3.01 7.42
C ASP A 180 15.36 -1.93 8.49
N HIS A 181 14.16 -1.91 9.07
CA HIS A 181 13.85 -1.00 10.18
C HIS A 181 14.24 -1.59 11.56
N GLN A 182 14.49 -2.90 11.66
CA GLN A 182 14.98 -3.55 12.87
C GLN A 182 16.51 -3.47 12.93
N LYS A 183 17.02 -2.28 13.32
CA LYS A 183 18.42 -1.87 13.24
C LYS A 183 19.47 -2.73 13.98
N GLU A 184 19.03 -3.69 14.79
CA GLU A 184 19.89 -4.50 15.68
C GLU A 184 19.70 -6.01 15.45
N LEU A 185 19.23 -6.44 14.27
CA LEU A 185 19.25 -7.85 13.89
C LEU A 185 20.66 -8.29 13.51
N GLU A 186 21.18 -9.31 14.19
CA GLU A 186 22.39 -10.03 13.79
C GLU A 186 22.12 -10.95 12.59
N LYS A 187 23.18 -11.43 11.93
CA LYS A 187 23.07 -12.26 10.71
C LYS A 187 22.32 -13.59 10.91
N ASP A 188 22.19 -14.05 12.15
CA ASP A 188 21.49 -15.29 12.52
C ASP A 188 20.24 -15.05 13.40
N SER A 189 19.82 -13.79 13.56
CA SER A 189 18.59 -13.48 14.31
C SER A 189 17.33 -13.98 13.60
N LEU A 190 16.36 -14.44 14.41
CA LEU A 190 14.98 -14.62 13.99
C LEU A 190 14.29 -13.24 13.90
N VAL A 191 13.50 -13.03 12.85
CA VAL A 191 12.79 -11.77 12.62
C VAL A 191 11.40 -11.85 13.24
N LYS A 192 10.99 -10.87 14.05
CA LYS A 192 9.65 -10.88 14.66
C LYS A 192 8.53 -10.59 13.65
N CYS A 193 7.41 -11.30 13.78
CA CYS A 193 6.24 -11.19 12.90
C CYS A 193 5.49 -9.86 13.13
N PRO A 194 5.17 -9.09 12.07
CA PRO A 194 4.36 -7.87 12.19
C PRO A 194 2.95 -8.08 12.79
N LEU A 195 2.38 -9.28 12.60
CA LEU A 195 1.01 -9.61 13.03
C LEU A 195 0.96 -10.18 14.44
N CYS A 196 1.61 -11.33 14.68
CA CYS A 196 1.52 -12.04 15.97
C CYS A 196 2.68 -11.78 16.93
N ARG A 197 3.70 -11.00 16.53
CA ARG A 197 4.92 -10.66 17.32
C ARG A 197 5.85 -11.81 17.69
N GLU A 198 5.40 -13.06 17.60
CA GLU A 198 6.24 -14.27 17.59
C GLU A 198 7.27 -14.27 16.44
N ASP A 199 8.20 -15.23 16.45
CA ASP A 199 9.17 -15.37 15.36
C ASP A 199 8.52 -15.68 14.01
N PHE A 200 8.98 -14.97 12.97
CA PHE A 200 8.47 -15.10 11.61
C PHE A 200 9.27 -16.14 10.82
N ALA A 201 10.57 -15.93 10.70
CA ALA A 201 11.54 -16.79 10.02
C ALA A 201 12.97 -16.32 10.35
N PRO A 202 14.01 -17.13 10.08
CA PRO A 202 15.39 -16.67 10.13
C PRO A 202 15.66 -15.55 9.12
N LEU A 203 16.44 -14.52 9.50
CA LEU A 203 16.76 -13.39 8.62
C LEU A 203 17.41 -13.84 7.29
N LYS A 204 18.28 -14.86 7.32
CA LYS A 204 18.91 -15.45 6.13
C LYS A 204 17.88 -15.92 5.10
N LEU A 205 16.81 -16.57 5.54
CA LEU A 205 15.77 -17.11 4.67
C LEU A 205 14.98 -15.99 3.97
N ILE A 206 14.58 -14.96 4.71
CA ILE A 206 13.86 -13.79 4.15
C ILE A 206 14.74 -13.06 3.11
N LEU A 207 16.04 -12.93 3.37
CA LEU A 207 16.97 -12.30 2.42
C LEU A 207 17.24 -13.16 1.16
N GLU A 208 17.13 -14.49 1.27
CA GLU A 208 17.22 -15.41 0.15
C GLU A 208 15.93 -15.45 -0.69
N GLU A 209 14.77 -15.57 -0.06
CA GLU A 209 13.45 -15.45 -0.70
C GLU A 209 13.35 -14.12 -1.48
N PHE A 210 13.79 -13.01 -0.88
CA PHE A 210 13.83 -11.70 -1.55
C PHE A 210 14.79 -11.66 -2.76
N ARG A 211 15.94 -12.36 -2.68
CA ARG A 211 16.88 -12.47 -3.79
C ARG A 211 16.31 -13.32 -4.93
N ASN A 212 15.60 -14.39 -4.60
CA ASN A 212 14.99 -15.30 -5.57
C ASN A 212 13.74 -14.69 -6.23
N CYS A 213 12.94 -13.91 -5.48
CA CYS A 213 11.86 -13.08 -6.02
C CYS A 213 12.30 -12.23 -7.22
N LYS A 214 13.49 -11.59 -7.16
CA LYS A 214 14.03 -10.78 -8.26
C LYS A 214 14.45 -11.58 -9.51
N ARG A 215 14.42 -12.91 -9.46
CA ARG A 215 14.80 -13.82 -10.56
C ARG A 215 13.59 -14.55 -11.18
N LEU A 216 12.40 -14.40 -10.59
CA LEU A 216 11.20 -15.19 -10.91
C LEU A 216 10.12 -14.39 -11.65
N VAL A 217 10.48 -13.27 -12.30
CA VAL A 217 9.58 -12.57 -13.22
C VAL A 217 9.23 -13.51 -14.38
N THR A 218 7.96 -13.87 -14.51
CA THR A 218 7.49 -14.78 -15.56
C THR A 218 7.60 -14.13 -16.94
N VAL A 219 7.60 -14.96 -17.99
CA VAL A 219 7.64 -14.48 -19.38
C VAL A 219 6.45 -13.55 -19.69
N ALA A 220 5.28 -13.81 -19.08
CA ALA A 220 4.08 -12.98 -19.22
C ALA A 220 4.22 -11.62 -18.52
N GLU A 221 4.71 -11.59 -17.28
CA GLU A 221 4.93 -10.32 -16.55
C GLU A 221 5.96 -9.43 -17.26
N LYS A 222 7.03 -10.04 -17.80
CA LYS A 222 8.00 -9.31 -18.63
C LYS A 222 7.34 -8.71 -19.88
N GLN A 223 6.50 -9.46 -20.58
CA GLN A 223 5.77 -8.98 -21.76
C GLN A 223 4.80 -7.83 -21.47
N HIS A 224 4.39 -7.63 -20.21
CA HIS A 224 3.59 -6.48 -19.80
C HIS A 224 4.43 -5.25 -19.42
N LEU A 225 5.55 -5.44 -18.70
CA LEU A 225 6.50 -4.35 -18.40
C LEU A 225 7.14 -3.77 -19.67
N ASP A 226 7.34 -4.59 -20.70
CA ASP A 226 7.84 -4.18 -22.02
C ASP A 226 6.79 -3.44 -22.88
N LYS A 227 5.58 -3.08 -22.36
CA LYS A 227 4.48 -2.47 -23.16
C LYS A 227 3.73 -1.33 -22.47
N HIS A 228 3.89 -0.12 -22.99
CA HIS A 228 3.19 1.08 -22.53
C HIS A 228 1.76 1.17 -23.08
N LEU A 229 0.83 0.46 -22.45
CA LEU A 229 -0.58 0.39 -22.83
C LEU A 229 -1.26 1.78 -22.86
N GLY A 230 -2.03 2.02 -23.93
CA GLY A 230 -2.78 3.27 -24.14
C GLY A 230 -1.94 4.49 -24.55
N ILE A 231 -0.61 4.35 -24.68
CA ILE A 231 0.28 5.45 -25.08
C ILE A 231 0.70 5.25 -26.54
N PRO A 232 0.26 6.11 -27.48
CA PRO A 232 0.73 6.09 -28.86
C PRO A 232 2.05 6.86 -29.00
N CYS A 233 2.87 6.50 -29.98
CA CYS A 233 3.98 7.35 -30.44
C CYS A 233 3.43 8.50 -31.30
N ASN A 234 3.62 9.76 -30.89
CA ASN A 234 3.08 10.92 -31.61
C ASN A 234 3.64 11.09 -33.03
N ASN A 235 4.78 10.47 -33.35
CA ASN A 235 5.38 10.49 -34.69
C ASN A 235 4.87 9.32 -35.57
N CYS A 236 5.20 8.06 -35.24
CA CYS A 236 4.85 6.90 -36.08
C CYS A 236 3.48 6.25 -35.75
N ARG A 237 2.76 6.75 -34.75
CA ARG A 237 1.42 6.30 -34.33
C ARG A 237 1.30 4.85 -33.85
N VAL A 238 2.41 4.13 -33.64
CA VAL A 238 2.39 2.81 -32.99
C VAL A 238 1.79 2.92 -31.58
N CYS A 239 0.88 2.02 -31.24
CA CYS A 239 0.21 1.94 -29.94
C CYS A 239 -0.14 0.47 -29.65
N PRO A 240 0.21 -0.10 -28.48
CA PRO A 240 1.07 0.50 -27.45
C PRO A 240 2.50 0.78 -27.97
N ILE A 241 3.24 1.64 -27.28
CA ILE A 241 4.70 1.67 -27.45
C ILE A 241 5.28 0.42 -26.77
N GLU A 242 5.94 -0.42 -27.57
CA GLU A 242 6.70 -1.57 -27.07
C GLU A 242 8.17 -1.21 -26.85
N GLY A 243 8.75 -1.70 -25.75
CA GLY A 243 10.03 -1.22 -25.23
C GLY A 243 9.96 0.27 -24.84
N ASN A 244 11.13 0.93 -24.78
CA ASN A 244 11.26 2.24 -24.17
C ASN A 244 10.33 3.34 -24.76
N CYS A 245 9.43 3.86 -23.92
CA CYS A 245 8.72 5.12 -24.15
C CYS A 245 9.51 6.33 -23.61
N TYR A 246 9.56 7.38 -24.43
CA TYR A 246 10.19 8.67 -24.13
C TYR A 246 9.11 9.74 -24.11
N LYS A 247 8.83 10.35 -22.95
CA LYS A 247 7.91 11.51 -22.86
C LYS A 247 8.71 12.81 -22.98
N CYS A 248 8.25 13.72 -23.84
CA CYS A 248 8.82 15.07 -23.94
C CYS A 248 8.64 15.83 -22.62
N THR A 249 9.68 16.53 -22.15
CA THR A 249 9.60 17.36 -20.94
C THR A 249 8.79 18.64 -21.14
N ASP A 250 8.74 19.13 -22.38
CA ASP A 250 8.26 20.46 -22.73
C ASP A 250 6.89 20.45 -23.43
N CYS A 251 6.56 19.37 -24.15
CA CYS A 251 5.27 19.19 -24.83
C CYS A 251 4.31 18.31 -24.04
N SER A 252 3.11 18.84 -23.79
CA SER A 252 1.97 18.11 -23.20
C SER A 252 1.63 16.85 -24.03
N GLU A 253 1.55 15.70 -23.36
CA GLU A 253 1.23 14.38 -23.93
C GLU A 253 1.89 14.06 -25.29
N TYR A 254 3.18 14.42 -25.41
CA TYR A 254 4.02 14.03 -26.53
C TYR A 254 4.98 12.89 -26.13
N HIS A 255 4.74 11.70 -26.69
CA HIS A 255 5.49 10.47 -26.43
C HIS A 255 6.11 9.93 -27.72
N LEU A 256 7.33 9.41 -27.63
CA LEU A 256 8.02 8.74 -28.74
C LEU A 256 8.42 7.32 -28.33
N CYS A 257 8.32 6.37 -29.27
CA CYS A 257 9.00 5.08 -29.16
C CYS A 257 10.51 5.27 -29.42
N HIS A 258 11.33 4.32 -28.96
CA HIS A 258 12.79 4.36 -29.10
C HIS A 258 13.30 4.66 -30.52
N GLY A 259 12.63 4.12 -31.55
CA GLY A 259 12.96 4.41 -32.95
C GLY A 259 12.81 5.88 -33.31
N CYS A 260 11.65 6.49 -33.02
CA CYS A 260 11.39 7.90 -33.35
C CYS A 260 12.20 8.88 -32.48
N PHE A 261 12.54 8.48 -31.25
CA PHE A 261 13.49 9.22 -30.41
C PHE A 261 14.89 9.23 -31.05
N ARG A 262 15.41 8.07 -31.46
CA ARG A 262 16.70 7.96 -32.17
C ARG A 262 16.74 8.64 -33.54
N SER A 263 15.60 8.73 -34.23
CA SER A 263 15.46 9.45 -35.50
C SER A 263 15.37 10.98 -35.33
N PHE A 264 15.50 11.52 -34.10
CA PHE A 264 15.45 12.95 -33.79
C PHE A 264 14.20 13.66 -34.37
N CYS A 265 13.05 12.96 -34.43
CA CYS A 265 11.81 13.50 -35.00
C CYS A 265 11.21 14.69 -34.23
N HIS A 266 11.76 15.01 -33.05
CA HIS A 266 11.38 16.14 -32.21
C HIS A 266 12.64 16.69 -31.51
N PRO A 267 13.56 17.35 -32.25
CA PRO A 267 14.94 17.58 -31.79
C PRO A 267 15.07 18.78 -30.83
N SER A 268 14.03 19.61 -30.71
CA SER A 268 14.06 20.88 -29.98
C SER A 268 13.89 20.77 -28.46
N HIS A 269 13.52 19.60 -27.95
CA HIS A 269 13.10 19.40 -26.57
C HIS A 269 13.74 18.16 -25.92
N ASN A 270 13.76 18.14 -24.60
CA ASN A 270 14.32 17.00 -23.85
C ASN A 270 13.26 15.92 -23.64
N PHE A 271 13.73 14.71 -23.27
CA PHE A 271 12.88 13.54 -23.07
C PHE A 271 13.20 12.84 -21.76
N ALA A 272 12.16 12.59 -20.97
CA ALA A 272 12.21 11.70 -19.81
C ALA A 272 11.88 10.27 -20.24
N PHE A 273 12.67 9.30 -19.78
CA PHE A 273 12.33 7.89 -19.88
C PHE A 273 11.15 7.56 -18.95
N ARG A 274 10.24 6.70 -19.42
CA ARG A 274 9.10 6.22 -18.66
C ARG A 274 9.26 4.72 -18.44
N GLU A 275 9.38 4.30 -17.18
CA GLU A 275 9.27 2.88 -16.80
C GLU A 275 7.82 2.40 -16.97
N GLY A 276 7.65 1.09 -17.22
CA GLY A 276 6.37 0.42 -17.52
C GLY A 276 5.63 -0.02 -16.28
#